data_AF-A0A966Q2S0-F1
#
_entry.id   AF-A0A966Q2S0-F1
#
_cell.length_a   1.000
_cell.length_b   1.000
_cell.length_c   1.000
_cell.angle_alpha   90.00
_cell.angle_beta   90.00
_cell.angle_gamma   90.00
#
_symmetry.space_group_name_H-M   'P 1'
#
loop_
_entity.id
_entity.type
_entity.pdbx_description
1 polymer ?
#
loop_
_entity_poly.entity_id
_entity_poly.type
_entity_poly.pdbx_seq_one_letter_code
_entity_poly.pdbx_strand_id
1 'polypeptide(L)'
;MRLKVKYKNSAYRPGSHYVFQPQYKYYEGRVVLPKPKWLKEYEFMLTTGDADAPARILDKRDIVEAWTGNENFNDGVSLVPGDKRSYVVTRGNFNRYTCDCTAFKFRKWCGHINEVKKNANKRIT
;
A
#
# COMPACT_ATOMS: atom_id res chain seq x y z
N MET A 1 -0.18 3.90 -8.48
CA MET A 1 0.45 2.87 -9.33
C MET A 1 0.70 1.63 -8.49
N ARG A 2 0.10 0.49 -8.85
CA ARG A 2 0.36 -0.80 -8.21
C ARG A 2 1.44 -1.53 -9.02
N LEU A 3 2.36 -2.16 -8.32
CA LEU A 3 3.54 -2.80 -8.87
C LEU A 3 3.64 -4.21 -8.29
N LYS A 4 3.76 -5.20 -9.17
CA LYS A 4 4.20 -6.55 -8.82
C LYS A 4 5.66 -6.67 -9.23
N VAL A 5 6.53 -7.08 -8.33
CA VAL A 5 7.97 -7.20 -8.56
C VAL A 5 8.47 -8.55 -8.14
N LYS A 6 9.30 -9.14 -8.99
CA LYS A 6 10.20 -10.23 -8.65
C LYS A 6 11.52 -9.61 -8.19
N TYR A 7 11.91 -9.88 -6.97
CA TYR A 7 12.99 -9.19 -6.26
C TYR A 7 14.04 -10.18 -5.80
N LYS A 8 15.31 -9.81 -5.89
CA LYS A 8 16.42 -10.64 -5.42
C LYS A 8 16.35 -10.82 -3.91
N ASN A 9 16.39 -12.06 -3.43
CA ASN A 9 16.41 -12.30 -1.98
C ASN A 9 17.83 -12.10 -1.44
N SER A 10 18.04 -11.05 -0.64
CA SER A 10 19.33 -10.79 0.01
C SER A 10 19.76 -11.88 1.00
N ALA A 11 18.79 -12.67 1.51
CA ALA A 11 19.07 -13.80 2.40
C ALA A 11 19.48 -15.07 1.63
N TYR A 12 19.40 -15.08 0.30
CA TYR A 12 19.81 -16.23 -0.49
C TYR A 12 21.33 -16.37 -0.48
N ARG A 13 21.80 -17.51 0.04
CA ARG A 13 23.22 -17.89 0.01
C ARG A 13 23.37 -19.18 -0.79
N PRO A 14 24.00 -19.14 -1.98
CA PRO A 14 24.30 -20.35 -2.73
C PRO A 14 25.13 -21.30 -1.86
N GLY A 15 24.75 -22.58 -1.78
CA GLY A 15 25.49 -23.58 -0.99
C GLY A 15 25.21 -23.55 0.52
N SER A 16 24.22 -22.78 1.00
CA SER A 16 23.72 -22.89 2.37
C SER A 16 23.00 -24.23 2.57
N HIS A 17 23.64 -25.16 3.28
CA HIS A 17 23.06 -26.47 3.62
C HIS A 17 22.06 -26.43 4.78
N TYR A 18 22.02 -25.33 5.54
CA TYR A 18 21.29 -25.28 6.82
C TYR A 18 19.91 -24.63 6.71
N VAL A 19 19.72 -23.69 5.77
CA VAL A 19 18.43 -23.03 5.59
C VAL A 19 18.17 -22.84 4.10
N PHE A 20 17.14 -23.51 3.58
CA PHE A 20 16.64 -23.23 2.25
C PHE A 20 16.00 -21.85 2.24
N GLN A 21 16.56 -20.95 1.42
CA GLN A 21 16.00 -19.64 1.15
C GLN A 21 15.72 -19.58 -0.35
N PRO A 22 14.55 -19.09 -0.79
CA PRO A 22 14.30 -18.92 -2.21
C PRO A 22 15.23 -17.83 -2.76
N GLN A 23 15.72 -18.01 -3.98
CA GLN A 23 16.60 -17.04 -4.65
C GLN A 23 15.89 -15.70 -4.91
N TYR A 24 14.58 -15.74 -5.11
CA TYR A 24 13.74 -14.59 -5.41
C TYR A 24 12.56 -14.50 -4.45
N LYS A 25 12.10 -13.27 -4.20
CA LYS A 25 10.86 -12.96 -3.49
C LYS A 25 9.94 -12.19 -4.42
N TYR A 26 8.64 -12.39 -4.26
CA TYR A 26 7.64 -11.63 -4.99
C TYR A 26 6.98 -10.65 -4.04
N TYR A 27 6.93 -9.39 -4.45
CA TYR A 27 6.19 -8.36 -3.73
C TYR A 27 5.14 -7.75 -4.64
N GLU A 28 4.00 -7.42 -4.06
CA GLU A 28 2.93 -6.74 -4.74
C GLU A 28 2.44 -5.60 -3.85
N GLY A 29 2.19 -4.44 -4.44
CA GLY A 29 1.83 -3.28 -3.64
C GLY A 29 1.68 -1.99 -4.40
N ARG A 30 1.32 -0.91 -3.69
CA ARG A 30 1.34 0.45 -4.24
C ARG A 30 2.67 1.11 -3.96
N VAL A 31 3.22 1.79 -4.97
CA VAL A 31 4.36 2.68 -4.77
C VAL A 31 3.90 3.90 -3.97
N VAL A 32 4.57 4.18 -2.86
CA VAL A 32 4.28 5.34 -2.02
C VAL A 32 4.82 6.60 -2.71
N LEU A 33 3.92 7.54 -2.98
CA LEU A 33 4.21 8.83 -3.60
C LEU A 33 3.63 9.97 -2.75
N PRO A 34 4.32 11.13 -2.64
CA PRO A 34 5.65 11.41 -3.18
C PRO A 34 6.75 10.60 -2.45
N LYS A 35 7.88 10.35 -3.12
CA LYS A 35 9.01 9.62 -2.52
C LYS A 35 9.45 10.32 -1.22
N PRO A 36 9.48 9.63 -0.06
CA PRO A 36 10.02 10.21 1.17
C PRO A 36 11.44 10.72 0.97
N LYS A 37 11.75 11.91 1.51
CA LYS A 37 13.04 12.60 1.31
C LYS A 37 14.24 11.83 1.83
N TRP A 38 14.04 10.98 2.84
CA TRP A 38 15.08 10.18 3.48
C TRP A 38 15.43 8.89 2.71
N LEU A 39 14.67 8.56 1.65
CA LEU A 39 15.01 7.45 0.76
C LEU A 39 16.07 7.85 -0.24
N LYS A 40 17.01 6.94 -0.50
CA LYS A 40 18.03 7.13 -1.54
C LYS A 40 17.39 7.20 -2.92
N GLU A 41 18.16 7.63 -3.92
CA GLU A 41 17.69 7.79 -5.30
C GLU A 41 17.15 6.48 -5.92
N TYR A 42 17.81 5.38 -5.60
CA TYR A 42 17.48 4.04 -6.10
C TYR A 42 16.47 3.31 -5.22
N GLU A 43 16.06 3.89 -4.09
CA GLU A 43 15.08 3.29 -3.19
C GLU A 43 13.68 3.85 -3.44
N PHE A 44 12.68 3.00 -3.24
CA PHE A 44 11.28 3.40 -3.16
C PHE A 44 10.57 2.55 -2.12
N MET A 45 9.41 3.03 -1.67
CA MET A 45 8.59 2.33 -0.71
C MET A 45 7.38 1.70 -1.40
N LEU A 46 7.14 0.43 -1.10
CA LEU A 46 6.03 -0.37 -1.63
C LEU A 46 5.13 -0.82 -0.47
N THR A 47 3.83 -0.52 -0.52
CA THR A 47 2.87 -0.98 0.50
C THR A 47 2.53 -2.45 0.29
N THR A 48 2.74 -3.33 1.26
CA THR A 48 2.56 -4.78 1.02
C THR A 48 1.24 -5.36 1.51
N GLY A 49 0.39 -4.55 2.16
CA GLY A 49 -0.90 -4.99 2.70
C GLY A 49 -0.82 -5.91 3.93
N ASP A 50 0.39 -6.34 4.28
CA ASP A 50 0.75 -7.06 5.50
C ASP A 50 0.59 -6.14 6.72
N ALA A 51 -0.11 -6.60 7.76
CA ALA A 51 -0.36 -5.80 8.96
C ALA A 51 0.90 -5.57 9.79
N ASP A 52 1.80 -6.55 9.83
CA ASP A 52 3.03 -6.50 10.61
C ASP A 52 4.15 -5.77 9.84
N ALA A 53 4.07 -5.78 8.50
CA ALA A 53 4.99 -5.07 7.61
C ALA A 53 4.24 -4.26 6.54
N PRO A 54 3.54 -3.17 6.91
CA PRO A 54 2.63 -2.45 6.02
C PRO A 54 3.32 -1.85 4.80
N ALA A 55 4.62 -1.55 4.90
CA ALA A 55 5.42 -1.06 3.80
C ALA A 55 6.84 -1.66 3.83
N ARG A 56 7.45 -1.77 2.65
CA ARG A 56 8.83 -2.23 2.47
C ARG A 56 9.59 -1.23 1.64
N ILE A 57 10.85 -1.00 2.00
CA ILE A 57 11.80 -0.24 1.20
C ILE A 57 12.48 -1.23 0.26
N LEU A 58 12.44 -0.95 -1.04
CA LEU A 58 13.06 -1.77 -2.08
C LEU A 58 14.06 -0.93 -2.87
N ASP A 59 15.22 -1.50 -3.16
CA ASP A 59 16.20 -0.92 -4.08
C ASP A 59 15.88 -1.36 -5.52
N LYS A 60 15.75 -0.41 -6.43
CA LYS A 60 15.48 -0.66 -7.86
C LYS A 60 16.50 -1.61 -8.49
N ARG A 61 17.74 -1.65 -8.00
CA ARG A 61 18.84 -2.47 -8.53
C ARG A 61 18.64 -3.97 -8.29
N ASP A 62 17.84 -4.33 -7.30
CA ASP A 62 17.55 -5.72 -6.94
C ASP A 62 16.25 -6.24 -7.56
N ILE A 63 15.56 -5.42 -8.36
CA ILE A 63 14.39 -5.84 -9.13
C ILE A 63 14.87 -6.67 -10.33
N VAL A 64 14.35 -7.88 -10.44
CA VAL A 64 14.62 -8.79 -11.56
C VAL A 64 13.60 -8.56 -12.67
N GLU A 65 12.32 -8.53 -12.32
CA GLU A 65 11.20 -8.31 -13.24
C GLU A 65 10.12 -7.48 -12.53
N ALA A 66 9.40 -6.64 -13.27
CA ALA A 66 8.32 -5.82 -12.73
C ALA A 66 7.15 -5.71 -13.71
N TRP A 67 5.94 -5.76 -13.16
CA TRP A 67 4.68 -5.60 -13.89
C TRP A 67 3.85 -4.49 -13.24
N THR A 68 3.27 -3.63 -14.07
CA THR A 68 2.34 -2.59 -13.62
C THR A 68 0.92 -3.04 -13.91
N GLY A 69 0.10 -3.17 -12.86
CA GLY A 69 -1.33 -3.35 -12.99
C GLY A 69 -2.03 -1.99 -13.05
N ASN A 70 -2.80 -1.73 -14.10
CA ASN A 70 -3.74 -0.59 -14.18
C ASN A 70 -5.13 -0.93 -13.60
N GLU A 71 -5.25 -2.08 -12.95
CA GLU A 71 -6.49 -2.52 -12.33
C GLU A 71 -6.87 -1.65 -11.13
N ASN A 72 -8.13 -1.20 -11.10
CA ASN A 72 -8.73 -0.47 -9.99
C ASN A 72 -8.92 -1.40 -8.79
N PHE A 73 -7.83 -1.76 -8.11
CA PHE A 73 -7.88 -2.64 -6.97
C PHE A 73 -8.48 -1.93 -5.76
N ASN A 74 -9.42 -2.61 -5.08
CA ASN A 74 -10.10 -2.12 -3.88
C ASN A 74 -9.16 -2.22 -2.66
N ASP A 75 -8.12 -1.39 -2.61
CA ASP A 75 -7.12 -1.35 -1.53
C ASP A 75 -7.65 -0.71 -0.24
N GLY A 76 -8.98 -0.63 -0.08
CA GLY A 76 -9.64 0.06 1.01
C GLY A 76 -9.44 1.58 1.00
N VAL A 77 -8.59 2.13 0.13
CA VAL A 77 -8.33 3.58 0.05
C VAL A 77 -9.26 4.22 -0.98
N SER A 78 -10.12 5.11 -0.51
CA SER A 78 -11.04 5.93 -1.30
C SER A 78 -10.67 7.40 -1.20
N LEU A 79 -10.66 8.09 -2.33
CA LEU A 79 -10.57 9.56 -2.36
C LEU A 79 -11.98 10.12 -2.36
N VAL A 80 -12.30 10.94 -1.35
CA VAL A 80 -13.60 11.59 -1.22
C VAL A 80 -13.42 13.08 -1.51
N PRO A 81 -14.07 13.63 -2.55
CA PRO A 81 -14.02 15.07 -2.80
C PRO A 81 -14.69 15.81 -1.63
N GLY A 82 -14.08 16.90 -1.19
CA GLY A 82 -14.69 17.82 -0.24
C GLY A 82 -14.42 19.27 -0.65
N ASP A 83 -15.03 20.21 0.06
CA ASP A 83 -15.15 21.61 -0.39
C ASP A 83 -13.82 22.31 -0.72
N LYS A 84 -12.72 21.95 -0.02
CA LYS A 84 -11.41 22.60 -0.17
C LYS A 84 -10.34 21.71 -0.79
N ARG A 85 -10.47 20.39 -0.63
CA ARG A 85 -9.53 19.38 -1.15
C ARG A 85 -10.18 18.01 -1.11
N SER A 86 -9.63 17.07 -1.88
CA SER A 86 -9.97 15.65 -1.72
C SER A 86 -9.37 15.10 -0.41
N TYR A 87 -10.17 14.34 0.31
CA TYR A 87 -9.80 13.67 1.55
C TYR A 87 -9.51 12.19 1.29
N VAL A 88 -8.47 11.67 1.93
CA VAL A 88 -8.09 10.26 1.84
C VAL A 88 -8.82 9.52 2.97
N VAL A 89 -9.65 8.55 2.59
CA VAL A 89 -10.33 7.64 3.50
C VAL A 89 -9.78 6.24 3.30
N THR A 90 -9.22 5.64 4.35
CA THR A 90 -8.72 4.27 4.33
C THR A 90 -9.65 3.38 5.12
N ARG A 91 -10.14 2.31 4.49
CA ARG A 91 -10.86 1.20 5.11
C ARG A 91 -9.84 0.15 5.53
N GLY A 92 -9.68 -0.03 6.83
CA GLY A 92 -8.89 -1.11 7.40
C GLY A 92 -9.74 -2.36 7.68
N ASN A 93 -9.10 -3.38 8.25
CA ASN A 93 -9.78 -4.61 8.67
C ASN A 93 -10.78 -4.34 9.81
N PHE A 94 -11.74 -5.25 9.98
CA PHE A 94 -12.78 -5.18 11.02
C PHE A 94 -13.64 -3.92 10.97
N ASN A 95 -13.97 -3.45 9.76
CA ASN A 95 -14.86 -2.30 9.56
C ASN A 95 -14.34 -1.00 10.18
N ARG A 96 -13.02 -0.89 10.38
CA ARG A 96 -12.35 0.32 10.84
C ARG A 96 -12.09 1.26 9.67
N TYR A 97 -12.31 2.54 9.90
CA TYR A 97 -12.08 3.58 8.90
C TYR A 97 -11.19 4.67 9.48
N THR A 98 -10.27 5.17 8.67
CA THR A 98 -9.46 6.34 9.00
C THR A 98 -9.62 7.38 7.90
N CYS A 99 -9.66 8.65 8.29
CA CYS A 99 -9.75 9.77 7.36
C CYS A 99 -8.74 10.85 7.75
N ASP A 100 -8.14 11.51 6.76
CA ASP A 100 -7.14 12.56 6.96
C ASP A 100 -7.74 13.94 7.32
N CYS A 101 -9.08 14.07 7.37
CA CYS A 101 -9.74 15.34 7.64
C CYS A 101 -9.63 15.77 9.11
N THR A 102 -9.69 17.09 9.34
CA THR A 102 -9.59 17.69 10.69
C THR A 102 -10.67 17.16 11.64
N ALA A 103 -11.89 16.99 11.14
CA ALA A 103 -12.99 16.44 11.93
C ALA A 103 -12.67 15.03 12.45
N PHE A 104 -12.09 14.15 11.62
CA PHE A 104 -11.71 12.82 12.05
C PHE A 104 -10.58 12.84 13.09
N LYS A 105 -9.62 13.77 12.97
CA LYS A 105 -8.54 13.91 13.97
C LYS A 105 -9.09 14.21 15.36
N PHE A 106 -10.05 15.13 15.47
CA PHE A 106 -10.66 15.57 16.73
C PHE A 106 -11.68 14.58 17.31
N ARG A 107 -12.71 14.21 16.54
CA ARG A 107 -13.86 13.42 17.03
C ARG A 107 -13.87 11.96 16.60
N LYS A 108 -12.84 11.49 15.87
CA LYS A 108 -12.74 10.11 15.31
C LYS A 108 -13.92 9.69 14.41
N TRP A 109 -14.71 10.66 13.94
CA TRP A 109 -15.81 10.48 13.01
C TRP A 109 -15.81 11.62 11.98
N CYS A 110 -16.09 11.34 10.71
CA CYS A 110 -16.37 12.37 9.72
C CYS A 110 -17.44 11.96 8.70
N GLY A 111 -18.02 12.94 8.01
CA GLY A 111 -19.00 12.70 6.94
C GLY A 111 -18.41 11.89 5.77
N HIS A 112 -17.13 12.08 5.45
CA HIS A 112 -16.46 11.34 4.37
C HIS A 112 -16.43 9.82 4.60
N ILE A 113 -16.29 9.37 5.86
CA ILE A 113 -16.36 7.95 6.19
C ILE A 113 -17.76 7.40 5.94
N ASN A 114 -18.80 8.17 6.25
CA ASN A 114 -20.18 7.76 6.01
C ASN A 114 -20.48 7.63 4.52
N GLU A 115 -19.93 8.54 3.71
CA GLU A 115 -20.03 8.47 2.25
C GLU A 115 -19.35 7.21 1.69
N VAL A 116 -18.13 6.90 2.16
CA VAL A 116 -17.43 5.67 1.77
C VAL A 116 -18.19 4.42 2.21
N LYS A 117 -18.79 4.41 3.41
CA LYS A 117 -19.65 3.32 3.88
C LYS A 117 -20.89 3.14 2.99
N LYS A 118 -21.55 4.22 2.60
CA LYS A 118 -22.71 4.19 1.68
C LYS A 118 -22.32 3.64 0.31
N ASN A 119 -21.20 4.11 -0.24
CA ASN A 119 -20.71 3.68 -1.56
C ASN A 119 -20.22 2.22 -1.55
N ALA A 120 -19.69 1.74 -0.42
CA ALA A 120 -19.35 0.33 -0.27
C ALA A 120 -20.59 -0.59 -0.27
N ASN A 121 -21.69 -0.17 0.35
CA ASN A 121 -22.94 -0.95 0.38
C ASN A 121 -23.67 -0.96 -0.98
N LYS A 122 -23.58 0.12 -1.77
CA LYS A 122 -24.18 0.22 -3.11
C LYS A 122 -23.58 -0.75 -4.15
N ARG A 123 -22.39 -1.30 -3.91
CA ARG A 123 -21.73 -2.25 -4.83
C ARG A 123 -22.17 -3.71 -4.63
N ILE A 124 -23.07 -3.98 -3.68
CA ILE A 124 -23.52 -5.32 -3.30
C ILE A 124 -24.98 -5.59 -3.74
N THR A 125 -25.67 -4.57 -4.28
CA THR A 125 -27.01 -4.66 -4.91
C THR A 125 -26.89 -4.43 -6.40
#